data_AF-A0A4V6S7C0-F1
#
_entry.id   AF-A0A4V6S7C0-F1
#
_cell.length_a   1.000
_cell.length_b   1.000
_cell.length_c   1.000
_cell.angle_alpha   90.00
_cell.angle_beta   90.00
_cell.angle_gamma   90.00
#
_symmetry.space_group_name_H-M   'P 1'
#
loop_
_entity.id
_entity.type
_entity.pdbx_description
1 polymer ?
#
loop_
_entity_poly.entity_id
_entity_poly.type
_entity_poly.pdbx_seq_one_letter_code
_entity_poly.pdbx_strand_id
1 'polypeptide(L)'
;MLDERISQADGTAVRVALWRAMHAEIDPPPHVLDDRIGLRLADPDVGWQRRPDMDPQATSRVRATVVARARFVEDLIVARAGLGAGQHVLLGAGLDT
;
A
#
# COMPACT_ATOMS: atom_id res chain seq x y z
N MET A 1 -24.67 -4.47 21.28
CA MET A 1 -24.71 -3.86 19.93
C MET A 1 -23.87 -4.75 19.05
N LEU A 2 -24.50 -5.43 18.09
CA LEU A 2 -23.80 -6.35 17.20
C LEU A 2 -22.83 -5.54 16.33
N ASP A 3 -21.56 -5.96 16.34
CA ASP A 3 -20.53 -5.53 15.40
C ASP A 3 -21.10 -5.62 13.98
N GLU A 4 -21.42 -4.48 13.38
CA GLU A 4 -21.39 -4.38 11.93
C GLU A 4 -19.97 -4.76 11.52
N ARG A 5 -19.81 -5.97 10.97
CA ARG A 5 -18.55 -6.36 10.34
C ARG A 5 -18.25 -5.29 9.31
N ILE A 6 -17.23 -4.48 9.57
CA ILE A 6 -16.66 -3.57 8.58
C ILE A 6 -16.18 -4.48 7.44
N SER A 7 -17.02 -4.60 6.40
CA SER A 7 -16.82 -5.54 5.30
C SER A 7 -15.83 -5.00 4.27
N GLN A 8 -15.48 -3.71 4.36
CA GLN A 8 -14.60 -3.01 3.43
C GLN A 8 -13.54 -2.21 4.18
N ALA A 9 -12.33 -2.18 3.63
CA ALA A 9 -11.28 -1.33 4.15
C ALA A 9 -11.67 0.16 4.05
N ASP A 10 -11.20 0.97 5.00
CA ASP A 10 -11.41 2.43 4.95
C ASP A 10 -10.85 3.02 3.65
N GLY A 11 -11.48 4.08 3.14
CA GLY A 11 -11.08 4.74 1.88
C GLY A 11 -9.62 5.20 1.87
N THR A 12 -9.02 5.48 3.03
CA THR A 12 -7.59 5.78 3.15
C THR A 12 -6.73 4.56 2.91
N ALA A 13 -7.09 3.39 3.46
CA ALA A 13 -6.37 2.14 3.24
C ALA A 13 -6.44 1.71 1.77
N VAL A 14 -7.62 1.80 1.16
CA VAL A 14 -7.82 1.54 -0.28
C VAL A 14 -6.95 2.49 -1.12
N ARG A 15 -7.03 3.80 -0.89
CA ARG A 15 -6.27 4.79 -1.67
C ARG A 15 -4.76 4.58 -1.57
N VAL A 16 -4.24 4.27 -0.39
CA VAL A 16 -2.81 3.98 -0.20
C VAL A 16 -2.39 2.70 -0.93
N ALA A 17 -3.20 1.64 -0.89
CA ALA A 17 -2.92 0.41 -1.64
C ALA A 17 -2.91 0.66 -3.16
N LEU A 18 -3.85 1.44 -3.67
CA LEU A 18 -3.90 1.83 -5.08
C LEU A 18 -2.70 2.68 -5.51
N TRP A 19 -2.17 3.54 -4.66
CA TRP A 19 -0.92 4.26 -4.97
C TRP A 19 0.31 3.36 -5.01
N ARG A 20 0.42 2.34 -4.13
CA ARG A 20 1.51 1.35 -4.22
C ARG A 20 1.40 0.50 -5.48
N ALA A 21 0.18 0.10 -5.85
CA ALA A 21 -0.09 -0.60 -7.10
C ALA A 21 0.26 0.25 -8.33
N MET A 22 -0.14 1.53 -8.32
CA MET A 22 0.17 2.47 -9.39
C MET A 22 1.68 2.61 -9.59
N HIS A 23 2.49 2.62 -8.52
CA HIS A 23 3.95 2.66 -8.64
C HIS A 23 4.48 1.50 -9.49
N ALA A 24 3.99 0.28 -9.26
CA ALA A 24 4.38 -0.90 -10.02
C ALA A 24 3.87 -0.89 -11.49
N GLU A 25 2.80 -0.15 -11.79
CA GLU A 25 2.22 -0.04 -13.13
C GLU A 25 2.85 1.05 -13.99
N ILE A 26 3.14 2.24 -13.43
CA ILE A 26 3.46 3.43 -14.23
C ILE A 26 4.86 4.01 -14.00
N ASP A 27 5.48 3.74 -12.85
CA ASP A 27 6.81 4.29 -12.58
C ASP A 27 7.87 3.37 -13.22
N PRO A 28 8.96 3.94 -13.78
CA PRO A 28 9.98 3.15 -14.47
C PRO A 28 10.77 2.27 -13.49
N PRO A 29 11.27 1.11 -13.93
CA PRO A 29 12.15 0.28 -13.12
C PRO A 29 13.52 0.97 -12.89
N PRO A 30 14.24 0.60 -11.81
CA PRO A 30 13.88 -0.40 -10.80
C PRO A 30 12.82 0.12 -9.81
N HIS A 31 11.85 -0.73 -9.47
CA HIS A 31 10.80 -0.39 -8.51
C HIS A 31 11.33 -0.45 -7.08
N VAL A 32 10.93 0.53 -6.26
CA VAL A 32 11.25 0.55 -4.83
C VAL A 32 10.37 -0.45 -4.07
N LEU A 33 9.15 -0.68 -4.57
CA LEU A 33 8.19 -1.65 -4.06
C LEU A 33 7.36 -2.22 -5.21
N ASP A 34 7.01 -3.50 -5.16
CA ASP A 34 6.08 -4.12 -6.12
C ASP A 34 4.91 -4.74 -5.37
N ASP A 35 3.88 -3.94 -5.10
CA ASP A 35 2.69 -4.36 -4.37
C ASP A 35 1.48 -4.55 -5.29
N ARG A 36 1.40 -5.73 -5.92
CA ARG A 36 0.21 -6.19 -6.65
C ARG A 36 -0.80 -6.94 -5.76
N ILE A 37 -0.43 -7.29 -4.54
CA ILE A 37 -1.33 -8.01 -3.62
C ILE A 37 -2.33 -7.02 -3.02
N GLY A 38 -1.87 -5.85 -2.58
CA GLY A 38 -2.71 -4.74 -2.14
C GLY A 38 -3.74 -4.32 -3.20
N LEU A 39 -3.38 -4.32 -4.49
CA LEU A 39 -4.34 -4.09 -5.58
C LEU A 39 -5.46 -5.13 -5.60
N ARG A 40 -5.10 -6.41 -5.48
CA ARG A 40 -6.06 -7.52 -5.47
C ARG A 40 -6.96 -7.50 -4.25
N LEU A 41 -6.44 -7.07 -3.09
CA LEU A 41 -7.24 -6.93 -1.86
C LEU A 41 -8.14 -5.69 -1.90
N ALA A 42 -7.68 -4.60 -2.52
CA ALA A 42 -8.47 -3.38 -2.69
C ALA A 42 -9.66 -3.56 -3.64
N ASP A 43 -9.59 -4.56 -4.53
CA ASP A 43 -10.62 -4.93 -5.51
C ASP A 43 -11.34 -3.71 -6.15
N PRO A 44 -10.59 -2.77 -6.75
CA PRO A 44 -11.17 -1.55 -7.26
C PRO A 44 -11.93 -1.80 -8.58
N ASP A 45 -12.91 -0.94 -8.86
CA ASP A 45 -13.60 -0.95 -10.16
C ASP A 45 -12.63 -0.78 -11.34
N VAL A 46 -13.02 -1.33 -12.48
CA VAL A 46 -12.26 -1.18 -13.75
C VAL A 46 -12.05 0.30 -14.08
N GLY A 47 -10.80 0.67 -14.32
CA GLY A 47 -10.42 2.04 -14.66
C GLY A 47 -10.29 2.99 -13.47
N TRP A 48 -10.12 2.45 -12.25
CA TRP A 48 -9.79 3.20 -11.04
C TRP A 48 -8.62 4.17 -11.22
N GLN A 49 -7.68 3.89 -12.14
CA GLN A 49 -6.56 4.78 -12.48
C GLN A 49 -7.02 6.15 -13.00
N ARG A 50 -8.26 6.26 -13.50
CA ARG A 50 -8.85 7.53 -14.00
C ARG A 50 -9.51 8.37 -12.90
N ARG A 51 -9.53 7.90 -11.64
CA ARG A 51 -10.07 8.70 -10.53
C ARG A 51 -9.24 9.97 -10.33
N PRO A 52 -9.86 11.10 -9.93
CA PRO A 52 -9.11 12.34 -9.68
C PRO A 52 -8.00 12.20 -8.63
N ASP A 53 -8.18 11.33 -7.63
CA ASP A 53 -7.18 11.04 -6.59
C ASP A 53 -6.11 10.03 -7.01
N MET A 54 -6.10 9.66 -8.30
CA MET A 54 -5.17 8.72 -8.93
C MET A 54 -4.43 9.35 -10.13
N ASP A 55 -4.53 10.67 -10.33
CA ASP A 55 -3.83 11.33 -11.42
C ASP A 55 -2.30 11.10 -11.32
N PRO A 56 -1.66 10.51 -12.36
CA PRO A 56 -0.25 10.12 -12.30
C PRO A 56 0.72 11.23 -11.92
N GLN A 57 0.44 12.47 -12.38
CA GLN A 57 1.34 13.61 -12.26
C GLN A 57 1.08 14.37 -10.95
N ALA A 58 -0.18 14.68 -10.68
CA ALA A 58 -0.60 15.40 -9.48
C ALA A 58 -0.34 14.60 -8.20
N THR A 59 -0.42 13.27 -8.25
CA THR A 59 -0.19 12.40 -7.08
C THR A 59 1.23 11.87 -6.96
N SER A 60 2.12 12.17 -7.92
CA SER A 60 3.50 11.62 -7.98
C SER A 60 4.28 11.70 -6.66
N ARG A 61 4.26 12.87 -6.01
CA ARG A 61 4.94 13.07 -4.72
C ARG A 61 4.33 12.24 -3.59
N VAL A 62 3.00 12.20 -3.51
CA VAL A 62 2.29 11.44 -2.47
C VAL A 62 2.51 9.95 -2.67
N ARG A 63 2.43 9.47 -3.91
CA ARG A 63 2.75 8.09 -4.29
C ARG A 63 4.17 7.72 -3.89
N ALA A 64 5.16 8.56 -4.21
CA ALA A 64 6.55 8.34 -3.82
C ALA A 64 6.73 8.26 -2.29
N THR A 65 6.07 9.14 -1.51
CA THR A 65 6.11 9.08 -0.04
C THR A 65 5.51 7.78 0.50
N VAL A 66 4.38 7.35 -0.06
CA VAL A 66 3.70 6.11 0.35
C VAL A 66 4.58 4.89 0.09
N VAL A 67 5.18 4.80 -1.10
CA VAL A 67 6.09 3.73 -1.50
C VAL A 67 7.34 3.72 -0.61
N ALA A 68 7.98 4.87 -0.41
CA ALA A 68 9.17 4.98 0.43
C ALA A 68 8.89 4.59 1.88
N ARG A 69 7.73 4.97 2.42
CA ARG A 69 7.30 4.59 3.77
C ARG A 69 7.12 3.07 3.91
N ALA A 70 6.49 2.43 2.94
CA ALA A 70 6.30 0.98 2.94
C ALA A 70 7.65 0.26 2.88
N ARG A 71 8.53 0.64 1.94
CA ARG A 71 9.88 0.07 1.83
C ARG A 71 10.70 0.22 3.11
N PHE A 72 10.64 1.40 3.75
CA PHE A 72 11.33 1.63 5.01
C PHE A 72 10.90 0.65 6.11
N VAL A 73 9.60 0.36 6.20
CA VAL A 73 9.08 -0.60 7.19
C VAL A 73 9.54 -2.02 6.87
N GLU A 74 9.51 -2.45 5.61
CA GLU A 74 10.04 -3.76 5.18
C GLU A 74 11.52 -3.91 5.55
N ASP A 75 12.33 -2.90 5.21
CA ASP A 75 13.76 -2.87 5.53
C ASP A 75 14.01 -2.95 7.04
N LEU A 76 13.22 -2.23 7.83
CA LEU A 76 13.32 -2.26 9.28
C LEU A 76 12.98 -3.64 9.84
N ILE A 77 11.90 -4.26 9.37
CA ILE A 77 11.50 -5.61 9.83
C ILE A 77 12.60 -6.62 9.51
N VAL A 78 13.13 -6.62 8.28
CA VAL A 78 14.23 -7.50 7.86
C VAL A 78 15.47 -7.27 8.72
N ALA A 79 15.85 -6.01 8.95
CA ALA A 79 17.00 -5.66 9.77
C ALA A 79 16.83 -6.15 11.23
N ARG A 80 15.64 -5.99 11.83
CA ARG A 80 15.38 -6.46 13.21
C ARG A 80 15.32 -7.98 13.30
N ALA A 81 14.77 -8.64 12.28
CA ALA A 81 14.80 -10.11 12.19
C ALA A 81 16.24 -10.63 12.14
N GLY A 82 17.13 -9.97 11.38
CA GLY A 82 18.57 -10.29 11.34
C GLY A 82 19.29 -10.11 12.68
N LEU A 83 18.71 -9.34 13.61
CA LEU A 83 19.20 -9.16 14.99
C LEU A 83 18.51 -10.08 16.01
N GLY A 84 17.70 -11.04 15.55
CA GLY A 84 17.06 -12.05 16.40
C GLY A 84 15.62 -11.74 16.83
N ALA A 85 14.99 -10.71 16.27
CA ALA A 85 13.56 -10.48 16.52
C ALA A 85 12.72 -11.57 15.82
N GLY A 86 12.04 -12.42 16.60
CA GLY A 86 11.20 -13.51 16.09
C GLY A 86 9.71 -13.17 15.92
N GLN A 87 9.30 -11.97 16.32
CA GLN A 87 7.90 -11.53 16.28
C GLN A 87 7.82 -10.04 15.92
N HIS A 88 6.86 -9.69 15.08
CA HIS A 88 6.48 -8.32 14.82
C HIS A 88 4.94 -8.21 14.86
N VAL A 89 4.44 -7.02 15.15
CA VAL A 89 3.01 -6.73 15.20
C VAL A 89 2.76 -5.49 14.35
N LEU A 90 1.87 -5.63 13.37
CA LEU A 90 1.44 -4.52 12.52
C LEU A 90 0.08 -4.00 13.04
N LEU A 91 0.09 -2.79 13.60
CA LEU A 91 -1.10 -2.16 14.16
C LEU A 91 -1.79 -1.31 13.08
N GLY A 92 -3.11 -1.46 12.95
CA GLY A 92 -3.86 -0.75 11.91
C GLY A 92 -3.45 -1.18 10.50
N ALA A 93 -3.22 -2.48 10.30
CA ALA A 93 -2.65 -3.04 9.07
C ALA A 93 -3.40 -2.65 7.80
N GLY A 94 -4.72 -2.43 7.87
CA GLY A 94 -5.50 -2.01 6.71
C GLY A 94 -5.32 -2.98 5.54
N LEU A 95 -4.72 -2.50 4.45
CA LEU A 95 -4.36 -3.29 3.26
C LEU A 95 -2.84 -3.39 3.06
N ASP A 96 -2.06 -3.45 4.13
CA ASP A 96 -0.61 -3.75 4.06
C ASP A 96 -0.38 -5.22 3.66
N THR A 97 0.61 -5.46 2.80
CA THR A 97 0.90 -6.77 2.20
C THR A 97 2.36 -6.94 1.84
#